data_AF-A0A847JBF2-F1
#
_entry.id   AF-A0A847JBF2-F1
#
_cell.length_a   1.000
_cell.length_b   1.000
_cell.length_c   1.000
_cell.angle_alpha   90.00
_cell.angle_beta   90.00
_cell.angle_gamma   90.00
#
_symmetry.space_group_name_H-M   'P 1'
#
loop_
_entity.id
_entity.type
_entity.pdbx_description
1 polymer ?
#
loop_
_entity_poly.entity_id
_entity_poly.type
_entity_poly.pdbx_seq_one_letter_code
_entity_poly.pdbx_strand_id
1 'polypeptide(L)'
;MPIAELLRFVQAPDGSVVPDLKRNLPGRGVWVEARRAVVEKAVAKKLFARAFRAQVSVDPGLPGLIDRLMSDHALGTLGLARKAGEVVIGFAKVEAAVARERLAGLVHAAEAGSDGVSKLTAALRRRFGGEDGVPVVRIFSGPQLDLALGRSNVIHAALLSGRAAEIFLERAVALGRYRDDPVTTPTNDDHAEKSGTPPQE
;
A
#
# COMPACT_ATOMS: atom_id res chain seq x y z
N MET A 1 -10.07 5.86 -15.01
CA MET A 1 -9.25 5.43 -13.86
C MET A 1 -7.79 5.76 -14.14
N PRO A 2 -7.08 6.37 -13.18
CA PRO A 2 -5.63 6.48 -13.18
C PRO A 2 -4.95 5.11 -13.33
N ILE A 3 -3.79 5.07 -14.00
CA ILE A 3 -3.05 3.81 -14.20
C ILE A 3 -2.63 3.20 -12.84
N ALA A 4 -2.42 4.01 -11.81
CA ALA A 4 -2.10 3.53 -10.45
C ALA A 4 -3.20 2.65 -9.81
N GLU A 5 -4.43 2.72 -10.34
CA GLU A 5 -5.57 1.91 -9.89
C GLU A 5 -5.80 0.66 -10.75
N LEU A 6 -4.88 0.38 -11.69
CA LEU A 6 -4.96 -0.75 -12.60
C LEU A 6 -3.78 -1.70 -12.42
N LEU A 7 -4.09 -2.99 -12.42
CA LEU A 7 -3.15 -4.10 -12.53
C LEU A 7 -3.00 -4.48 -14.01
N ARG A 8 -1.74 -4.56 -14.46
CA ARG A 8 -1.41 -5.07 -15.80
C ARG A 8 -1.25 -6.58 -15.74
N PHE A 9 -1.74 -7.26 -16.77
CA PHE A 9 -1.54 -8.67 -17.02
C PHE A 9 -0.98 -8.85 -18.42
N VAL A 10 -0.13 -9.84 -18.60
CA VAL A 10 0.39 -10.24 -19.91
C VAL A 10 0.19 -11.74 -20.12
N GLN A 11 0.16 -12.16 -21.38
CA GLN A 11 0.20 -13.56 -21.75
C GLN A 11 1.65 -13.99 -21.91
N ALA A 12 2.09 -14.99 -21.14
CA ALA A 12 3.40 -15.60 -21.27
C ALA A 12 3.46 -16.52 -22.50
N PRO A 13 4.66 -16.92 -22.97
CA PRO A 13 4.82 -17.77 -24.16
C PRO A 13 4.11 -19.13 -24.07
N ASP A 14 3.94 -19.67 -22.87
CA ASP A 14 3.20 -20.91 -22.60
C ASP A 14 1.66 -20.71 -22.59
N GLY A 15 1.19 -19.49 -22.85
CA GLY A 15 -0.21 -19.11 -22.84
C GLY A 15 -0.77 -18.77 -21.45
N SER A 16 0.03 -18.80 -20.39
CA SER A 16 -0.42 -18.44 -19.04
C SER A 16 -0.62 -16.93 -18.88
N VAL A 17 -1.60 -16.53 -18.08
CA VAL A 17 -1.81 -15.13 -17.68
C VAL A 17 -1.01 -14.84 -16.44
N VAL A 18 -0.10 -13.88 -16.54
CA VAL A 18 0.76 -13.47 -15.42
C VAL A 18 0.54 -12.01 -15.04
N PRO A 19 0.55 -11.66 -13.74
CA PRO A 19 0.46 -10.28 -13.30
C PRO A 19 1.79 -9.56 -13.55
N ASP A 20 1.75 -8.42 -14.22
CA ASP A 20 2.91 -7.56 -14.46
C ASP A 20 2.84 -6.30 -13.58
N LEU A 21 3.15 -6.49 -12.29
CA LEU A 21 3.09 -5.41 -11.30
C LEU A 21 4.13 -4.30 -11.57
N LYS A 22 5.24 -4.63 -12.27
CA LYS A 22 6.30 -3.67 -12.62
C LYS A 22 6.10 -3.01 -14.00
N ARG A 23 5.14 -3.50 -14.79
CA ARG A 23 4.77 -2.98 -16.12
C ARG A 23 5.91 -3.04 -17.13
N ASN A 24 6.79 -4.02 -17.00
CA ASN A 24 8.01 -4.12 -17.79
C ASN A 24 8.08 -5.40 -18.63
N LEU A 25 7.04 -6.25 -18.60
CA LEU A 25 7.00 -7.44 -19.45
C LEU A 25 6.60 -7.06 -20.88
N PRO A 26 7.20 -7.69 -21.91
CA PRO A 26 6.86 -7.42 -23.30
C PRO A 26 5.46 -7.91 -23.66
N GLY A 27 4.95 -7.47 -24.81
CA GLY A 27 3.69 -7.95 -25.40
C GLY A 27 2.46 -7.14 -24.99
N ARG A 28 1.29 -7.61 -25.46
CA ARG A 28 -0.01 -6.96 -25.20
C ARG A 28 -0.34 -7.04 -23.71
N GLY A 29 -0.57 -5.89 -23.09
CA GLY A 29 -1.10 -5.81 -21.72
C GLY A 29 -2.63 -5.78 -21.69
N VAL A 30 -3.23 -6.52 -20.77
CA VAL A 30 -4.63 -6.38 -20.35
C VAL A 30 -4.65 -5.71 -18.98
N TRP A 31 -5.56 -4.77 -18.78
CA TRP A 31 -5.67 -4.01 -17.53
C TRP A 31 -6.96 -4.36 -16.79
N VAL A 32 -6.83 -4.60 -15.49
CA VAL A 32 -7.95 -4.88 -14.59
C VAL A 32 -7.84 -3.92 -13.41
N GLU A 33 -8.96 -3.45 -12.90
CA GLU A 33 -8.99 -2.67 -11.66
C GLU A 33 -8.26 -3.40 -10.52
N ALA A 34 -7.46 -2.66 -9.77
CA ALA A 34 -6.62 -3.15 -8.68
C ALA A 34 -7.44 -3.43 -7.42
N ARG A 35 -8.46 -4.27 -7.55
CA ARG A 35 -9.32 -4.79 -6.49
C ARG A 35 -9.40 -6.30 -6.61
N ARG A 36 -9.22 -7.00 -5.50
CA ARG A 36 -9.23 -8.46 -5.46
C ARG A 36 -10.52 -9.05 -6.03
N ALA A 37 -11.67 -8.52 -5.63
CA ALA A 37 -12.98 -8.97 -6.12
C ALA A 37 -13.12 -8.84 -7.65
N VAL A 38 -12.49 -7.83 -8.26
CA VAL A 38 -12.53 -7.64 -9.73
C VAL A 38 -11.65 -8.67 -10.43
N VAL A 39 -10.47 -8.95 -9.88
CA VAL A 39 -9.59 -10.01 -10.40
C VAL A 39 -10.24 -11.39 -10.26
N GLU A 40 -10.83 -11.70 -9.10
CA GLU A 40 -11.58 -12.94 -8.86
C GLU A 40 -12.71 -13.12 -9.89
N LYS A 41 -13.47 -12.06 -10.15
CA LYS A 41 -14.51 -12.05 -11.20
C LYS A 41 -13.94 -12.28 -12.60
N ALA A 42 -12.79 -11.69 -12.92
CA ALA A 42 -12.12 -11.87 -14.21
C ALA A 42 -11.65 -13.32 -14.42
N VAL A 43 -11.13 -13.95 -13.37
CA VAL A 43 -10.75 -15.37 -13.35
C VAL A 43 -11.99 -16.25 -13.51
N ALA A 44 -13.00 -16.09 -12.63
CA ALA A 44 -14.20 -16.93 -12.62
C ALA A 44 -14.99 -16.89 -13.94
N LYS A 45 -15.07 -15.70 -14.55
CA LYS A 45 -15.78 -15.50 -15.83
C LYS A 45 -14.88 -15.69 -17.06
N LYS A 46 -13.63 -16.15 -16.89
CA LYS A 46 -12.66 -16.39 -17.98
C LYS A 46 -12.48 -15.17 -18.90
N LEU A 47 -12.50 -13.96 -18.34
CA LEU A 47 -12.52 -12.71 -19.12
C LEU A 47 -11.18 -12.42 -19.82
N PHE A 48 -10.08 -13.00 -19.33
CA PHE A 48 -8.76 -12.80 -19.90
C PHE A 48 -8.64 -13.30 -21.35
N ALA A 49 -9.25 -14.43 -21.70
CA ALA A 49 -9.21 -14.94 -23.08
C ALA A 49 -9.80 -13.94 -24.09
N ARG A 50 -10.95 -13.33 -23.72
CA ARG A 50 -11.58 -12.26 -24.51
C ARG A 50 -10.69 -11.02 -24.59
N ALA A 51 -10.08 -10.62 -23.48
CA ALA A 51 -9.27 -9.41 -23.41
C ALA A 51 -7.96 -9.53 -24.22
N PHE A 52 -7.28 -10.68 -24.14
CA PHE A 52 -6.08 -10.94 -24.94
C PHE A 52 -6.40 -11.22 -26.42
N ARG A 53 -7.63 -11.68 -26.71
CA ARG A 53 -8.05 -12.21 -28.02
C ARG A 53 -7.26 -13.46 -28.42
N ALA A 54 -6.99 -14.31 -27.43
CA ALA A 54 -6.22 -15.53 -27.57
C ALA A 54 -6.71 -16.59 -26.57
N GLN A 55 -6.40 -17.86 -26.83
CA GLN A 55 -6.50 -18.91 -25.82
C GLN A 55 -5.48 -18.61 -24.72
N VAL A 56 -5.92 -18.66 -23.47
CA VAL A 56 -5.07 -18.40 -22.30
C VAL A 56 -5.37 -19.38 -21.18
N SER A 57 -4.36 -19.69 -20.38
CA SER A 57 -4.50 -20.41 -19.11
C SER A 57 -4.46 -19.42 -17.95
N VAL A 58 -5.40 -19.51 -17.01
CA VAL A 58 -5.46 -18.63 -15.84
C VAL A 58 -5.47 -19.50 -14.59
N ASP A 59 -4.46 -19.31 -13.73
CA ASP A 59 -4.41 -19.98 -12.44
C ASP A 59 -5.56 -19.49 -11.54
N PRO A 60 -6.41 -20.38 -10.98
CA PRO A 60 -7.45 -19.99 -10.03
C PRO A 60 -6.91 -19.25 -8.79
N GLY A 61 -5.66 -19.51 -8.40
CA GLY A 61 -4.93 -18.86 -7.32
C GLY A 61 -4.31 -17.50 -7.68
N LEU A 62 -4.50 -17.00 -8.91
CA LEU A 62 -3.99 -15.70 -9.37
C LEU A 62 -4.32 -14.53 -8.41
N PRO A 63 -5.53 -14.41 -7.84
CA PRO A 63 -5.83 -13.34 -6.88
C PRO A 63 -4.95 -13.40 -5.62
N GLY A 64 -4.69 -14.61 -5.11
CA GLY A 64 -3.82 -14.82 -3.95
C GLY A 64 -2.34 -14.62 -4.27
N LEU A 65 -1.92 -14.94 -5.50
CA LEU A 65 -0.57 -14.65 -6.00
C LEU A 65 -0.29 -13.14 -6.03
N ILE A 66 -1.22 -12.34 -6.55
CA ILE A 66 -1.10 -10.88 -6.59
C ILE A 66 -0.98 -10.31 -5.18
N ASP A 67 -1.84 -10.75 -4.27
CA ASP A 67 -1.82 -10.33 -2.86
C ASP A 67 -0.43 -10.53 -2.26
N ARG A 68 0.11 -11.75 -2.39
CA ARG A 68 1.43 -12.13 -1.88
C ARG A 68 2.53 -11.26 -2.49
N LEU A 69 2.56 -11.10 -3.81
CA LEU A 69 3.59 -10.32 -4.50
C LEU A 69 3.55 -8.83 -4.09
N MET A 70 2.36 -8.25 -3.92
CA MET A 70 2.20 -6.88 -3.45
C MET A 70 2.62 -6.74 -1.99
N SER A 71 2.27 -7.70 -1.14
CA SER A 71 2.68 -7.77 0.26
C SER A 71 4.20 -7.88 0.41
N ASP A 72 4.84 -8.79 -0.33
CA ASP A 72 6.28 -8.99 -0.30
C ASP A 72 7.04 -7.74 -0.77
N HIS A 73 6.52 -7.06 -1.81
CA HIS A 73 7.10 -5.81 -2.29
C HIS A 73 7.00 -4.69 -1.25
N ALA A 74 5.83 -4.51 -0.63
CA ALA A 74 5.66 -3.52 0.44
C ALA A 74 6.60 -3.82 1.62
N LEU A 75 6.60 -5.05 2.14
CA LEU A 75 7.47 -5.45 3.26
C LEU A 75 8.96 -5.33 2.92
N GLY A 76 9.36 -5.65 1.69
CA GLY A 76 10.72 -5.43 1.20
C GLY A 76 11.12 -3.96 1.26
N THR A 77 10.24 -3.05 0.85
CA THR A 77 10.50 -1.59 0.94
C THR A 77 10.50 -1.08 2.37
N LEU A 78 9.71 -1.67 3.28
CA LEU A 78 9.79 -1.38 4.72
C LEU A 78 11.17 -1.76 5.29
N GLY A 79 11.70 -2.91 4.89
CA GLY A 79 13.05 -3.34 5.27
C GLY A 79 14.14 -2.40 4.75
N LEU A 80 13.97 -1.83 3.56
CA LEU A 80 14.86 -0.80 3.01
C LEU A 80 14.77 0.50 3.83
N ALA A 81 13.56 0.96 4.16
CA ALA A 81 13.36 2.15 5.01
C ALA A 81 14.06 1.98 6.37
N ARG A 82 13.96 0.78 6.97
CA ARG A 82 14.66 0.46 8.23
C ARG A 82 16.18 0.50 8.07
N LYS A 83 16.73 0.00 6.97
CA LYS A 83 18.18 0.09 6.68
C LYS A 83 18.64 1.53 6.44
N ALA A 84 17.77 2.38 5.88
CA ALA A 84 18.03 3.80 5.68
C ALA A 84 17.93 4.64 6.98
N GLY A 85 17.57 4.03 8.12
CA GLY A 85 17.37 4.75 9.38
C GLY A 85 16.03 5.48 9.47
N GLU A 86 15.10 5.22 8.55
CA GLU A 86 13.81 5.91 8.44
C GLU A 86 12.70 5.23 9.27
N VAL A 87 13.03 4.28 10.15
CA VAL A 87 12.04 3.52 10.94
C VAL A 87 12.42 3.49 12.43
N VAL A 88 11.45 3.84 13.27
CA VAL A 88 11.51 3.73 14.73
C VAL A 88 10.54 2.64 15.18
N ILE A 89 10.96 1.75 16.08
CA ILE A 89 10.18 0.57 16.51
C ILE A 89 9.96 0.59 18.02
N GLY A 90 8.74 0.24 18.45
CA GLY A 90 8.35 0.05 19.84
C GLY A 90 7.60 1.25 20.41
N PHE A 91 6.58 0.98 21.22
CA PHE A 91 5.59 1.97 21.68
C PHE A 91 6.21 3.28 22.19
N ALA A 92 7.07 3.23 23.22
CA ALA A 92 7.64 4.43 23.82
C ALA A 92 8.52 5.24 22.84
N LYS A 93 9.26 4.56 21.95
CA LYS A 93 10.09 5.23 20.95
C LYS A 93 9.23 5.86 19.85
N VAL A 94 8.17 5.18 19.44
CA VAL A 94 7.19 5.66 18.47
C VAL A 94 6.44 6.86 19.02
N GLU A 95 5.95 6.80 20.26
CA GLU A 95 5.29 7.92 20.93
C GLU A 95 6.23 9.13 21.02
N ALA A 96 7.48 8.91 21.39
CA ALA A 96 8.47 9.98 21.41
C ALA A 96 8.74 10.53 19.99
N ALA A 97 8.85 9.68 18.97
CA ALA A 97 9.01 10.13 17.59
C ALA A 97 7.80 10.95 17.11
N VAL A 98 6.59 10.54 17.47
CA VAL A 98 5.35 11.28 17.24
C VAL A 98 5.38 12.65 17.91
N ALA A 99 6.10 12.87 19.00
CA ALA A 99 6.18 14.19 19.63
C ALA A 99 7.20 15.14 18.95
N ARG A 100 8.35 14.62 18.48
CA ARG A 100 9.50 15.45 18.06
C ARG A 100 9.92 15.34 16.60
N GLU A 101 9.73 14.19 15.95
CA GLU A 101 10.32 13.93 14.63
C GLU A 101 9.41 14.36 13.47
N ARG A 102 9.97 14.50 12.27
CA ARG A 102 9.15 14.60 11.06
C ARG A 102 8.71 13.19 10.65
N LEU A 103 7.40 12.95 10.66
CA LEU A 103 6.82 11.64 10.36
C LEU A 103 6.32 11.58 8.91
N ALA A 104 6.53 10.43 8.28
CA ALA A 104 5.86 10.04 7.05
C ALA A 104 4.60 9.20 7.34
N GLY A 105 4.54 8.47 8.45
CA GLY A 105 3.40 7.60 8.79
C GLY A 105 3.64 6.71 10.00
N LEU A 106 2.62 5.94 10.38
CA LEU A 106 2.69 4.89 11.40
C LEU A 106 2.39 3.52 10.79
N VAL A 107 2.97 2.49 11.40
CA VAL A 107 2.66 1.09 11.12
C VAL A 107 2.28 0.41 12.42
N HIS A 108 1.18 -0.33 12.40
CA HIS A 108 0.72 -1.19 13.47
C HIS A 108 0.60 -2.61 12.93
N ALA A 109 0.93 -3.60 13.75
CA ALA A 109 0.53 -4.97 13.49
C ALA A 109 -1.01 -5.01 13.37
N ALA A 110 -1.54 -5.85 12.48
CA ALA A 110 -2.99 -6.02 12.30
C ALA A 110 -3.68 -6.35 13.63
N GLU A 111 -3.04 -7.22 14.40
CA GLU A 111 -3.40 -7.71 15.72
C GLU A 111 -3.04 -6.76 16.89
N ALA A 112 -2.55 -5.55 16.61
CA ALA A 112 -2.20 -4.59 17.66
C ALA A 112 -3.39 -4.28 18.59
N GLY A 113 -3.15 -4.31 19.89
CA GLY A 113 -4.17 -4.01 20.90
C GLY A 113 -4.72 -2.59 20.80
N SER A 114 -6.00 -2.43 21.11
CA SER A 114 -6.71 -1.16 20.99
C SER A 114 -6.13 -0.04 21.87
N ASP A 115 -5.62 -0.37 23.06
CA ASP A 115 -5.03 0.61 23.99
C ASP A 115 -3.80 1.32 23.38
N GLY A 116 -2.84 0.54 22.86
CA GLY A 116 -1.64 1.09 22.23
C GLY A 116 -1.95 1.91 20.98
N VAL A 117 -2.85 1.41 20.13
CA VAL A 117 -3.32 2.14 18.94
C VAL A 117 -4.00 3.45 19.35
N SER A 118 -4.91 3.43 20.34
CA SER A 118 -5.65 4.62 20.79
C SER A 118 -4.73 5.70 21.34
N LYS A 119 -3.71 5.32 22.13
CA LYS A 119 -2.72 6.26 22.68
C LYS A 119 -1.88 6.93 21.58
N LEU A 120 -1.40 6.17 20.60
CA LEU A 120 -0.63 6.71 19.49
C LEU A 120 -1.49 7.57 18.56
N THR A 121 -2.73 7.17 18.29
CA THR A 121 -3.71 8.00 17.56
C THR A 121 -3.98 9.32 18.29
N ALA A 122 -4.16 9.29 19.62
CA ALA A 122 -4.33 10.51 20.40
C ALA A 122 -3.07 11.40 20.38
N ALA A 123 -1.87 10.82 20.36
CA ALA A 123 -0.62 11.57 20.19
C ALA A 123 -0.53 12.23 18.81
N LEU A 124 -0.89 11.52 17.74
CA LEU A 124 -0.98 12.09 16.39
C LEU A 124 -1.97 13.26 16.33
N ARG A 125 -3.19 13.08 16.85
CA ARG A 125 -4.22 14.13 16.85
C ARG A 125 -3.75 15.39 17.58
N ARG A 126 -3.10 15.24 18.75
CA ARG A 126 -2.56 16.36 19.52
C ARG A 126 -1.52 17.17 18.75
N ARG A 127 -0.71 16.53 17.91
CA ARG A 127 0.36 17.20 17.17
C ARG A 127 -0.08 17.75 15.81
N PHE A 128 -0.93 17.01 15.09
CA PHE A 128 -1.28 17.30 13.70
C PHE A 128 -2.73 17.78 13.50
N GLY A 129 -3.52 17.89 14.56
CA GLY A 129 -4.81 18.59 14.54
C GLY A 129 -6.01 17.82 13.97
N GLY A 130 -5.88 16.53 13.60
CA GLY A 130 -7.00 15.72 13.09
C GLY A 130 -6.69 14.23 12.91
N GLU A 131 -7.69 13.45 12.47
CA GLU A 131 -7.55 12.02 12.12
C GLU A 131 -6.63 11.76 10.91
N ASP A 132 -6.34 12.82 10.16
CA ASP A 132 -5.64 12.83 8.86
C ASP A 132 -4.23 13.42 8.93
N GLY A 133 -3.55 13.36 10.09
CA GLY A 133 -2.22 13.99 10.22
C GLY A 133 -1.13 13.29 9.39
N VAL A 134 -1.15 11.96 9.36
CA VAL A 134 -0.18 11.10 8.65
C VAL A 134 -0.81 9.73 8.36
N PRO A 135 -0.39 9.02 7.29
CA PRO A 135 -0.86 7.68 7.00
C PRO A 135 -0.65 6.66 8.13
N VAL A 136 -1.64 5.78 8.36
CA VAL A 136 -1.57 4.66 9.31
C VAL A 136 -1.81 3.34 8.60
N VAL A 137 -0.80 2.46 8.61
CA VAL A 137 -0.82 1.14 7.99
C VAL A 137 -1.08 0.07 9.05
N ARG A 138 -2.14 -0.74 8.87
CA ARG A 138 -2.52 -1.85 9.78
C ARG A 138 -2.85 -3.17 9.06
N ILE A 139 -2.26 -3.38 7.89
CA ILE A 139 -2.60 -4.51 6.99
C ILE A 139 -1.58 -5.67 7.02
N PHE A 140 -0.57 -5.59 7.90
CA PHE A 140 0.49 -6.60 8.03
C PHE A 140 0.45 -7.22 9.43
N SER A 141 0.71 -8.52 9.52
CA SER A 141 0.81 -9.20 10.80
C SER A 141 2.14 -8.89 11.51
N GLY A 142 2.18 -9.08 12.82
CA GLY A 142 3.40 -8.98 13.63
C GLY A 142 4.55 -9.82 13.07
N PRO A 143 4.36 -11.12 12.73
CA PRO A 143 5.40 -11.92 12.09
C PRO A 143 5.92 -11.37 10.75
N GLN A 144 5.06 -10.74 9.95
CA GLN A 144 5.49 -10.08 8.71
C GLN A 144 6.35 -8.84 8.99
N LEU A 145 5.95 -8.05 9.99
CA LEU A 145 6.72 -6.88 10.43
C LEU A 145 8.06 -7.28 11.05
N ASP A 146 8.09 -8.34 11.85
CA ASP A 146 9.29 -8.92 12.46
C ASP A 146 10.34 -9.26 11.40
N LEU A 147 9.91 -10.00 10.37
CA LEU A 147 10.77 -10.38 9.25
C LEU A 147 11.28 -9.16 8.47
N ALA A 148 10.39 -8.22 8.12
CA ALA A 148 10.75 -7.04 7.36
C ALA A 148 11.74 -6.13 8.11
N LEU A 149 11.57 -6.01 9.43
CA LEU A 149 12.34 -5.09 10.27
C LEU A 149 13.52 -5.75 10.99
N GLY A 150 13.71 -7.06 10.83
CA GLY A 150 14.77 -7.83 11.48
C GLY A 150 14.76 -7.68 13.00
N ARG A 151 13.55 -7.75 13.59
CA ARG A 151 13.27 -7.66 15.03
C ARG A 151 12.19 -8.69 15.39
N SER A 152 11.98 -8.91 16.68
CA SER A 152 10.92 -9.77 17.20
C SER A 152 9.87 -8.93 17.91
N ASN A 153 8.61 -9.36 17.84
CA ASN A 153 7.46 -8.75 18.53
C ASN A 153 7.23 -7.28 18.16
N VAL A 154 7.33 -6.95 16.87
CA VAL A 154 7.00 -5.61 16.36
C VAL A 154 5.50 -5.41 16.36
N ILE A 155 5.02 -4.57 17.28
CA ILE A 155 3.61 -4.16 17.35
C ILE A 155 3.39 -2.77 16.74
N HIS A 156 4.31 -1.84 17.00
CA HIS A 156 4.22 -0.45 16.54
C HIS A 156 5.54 0.02 15.94
N ALA A 157 5.46 0.71 14.81
CA ALA A 157 6.56 1.43 14.21
C ALA A 157 6.12 2.81 13.71
N ALA A 158 7.06 3.75 13.69
CA ALA A 158 6.92 5.05 13.06
C ALA A 158 7.86 5.11 11.85
N LEU A 159 7.35 5.66 10.76
CA LEU A 159 8.11 6.00 9.58
C LEU A 159 8.52 7.46 9.69
N LEU A 160 9.82 7.72 9.69
CA LEU A 160 10.36 9.06 9.60
C LEU A 160 10.27 9.54 8.14
N SER A 161 10.25 10.85 7.92
CA SER A 161 10.27 11.41 6.57
C SER A 161 11.53 10.96 5.82
N GLY A 162 11.32 10.34 4.65
CA GLY A 162 12.39 9.79 3.83
C GLY A 162 11.85 9.01 2.64
N ARG A 163 12.68 8.85 1.61
CA ARG A 163 12.23 8.32 0.32
C ARG A 163 11.81 6.86 0.41
N ALA A 164 12.50 6.04 1.21
CA ALA A 164 12.16 4.63 1.32
C ALA A 164 10.86 4.42 2.12
N ALA A 165 10.61 5.24 3.14
CA ALA A 165 9.35 5.30 3.87
C ALA A 165 8.17 5.71 2.96
N GLU A 166 8.34 6.73 2.13
CA GLU A 166 7.32 7.14 1.14
C GLU A 166 7.00 6.02 0.15
N ILE A 167 8.02 5.34 -0.41
CA ILE A 167 7.82 4.19 -1.29
C ILE A 167 7.02 3.10 -0.57
N PHE A 168 7.38 2.78 0.68
CA PHE A 168 6.62 1.79 1.46
C PHE A 168 5.15 2.17 1.59
N LEU A 169 4.85 3.43 1.91
CA LEU A 169 3.47 3.92 2.02
C LEU A 169 2.72 3.81 0.70
N GLU A 170 3.32 4.21 -0.42
CA GLU A 170 2.72 4.04 -1.75
C GLU A 170 2.35 2.57 -2.03
N ARG A 171 3.23 1.62 -1.66
CA ARG A 171 2.99 0.18 -1.87
C ARG A 171 1.96 -0.39 -0.90
N ALA A 172 1.97 0.05 0.36
CA ALA A 172 0.99 -0.34 1.35
C ALA A 172 -0.42 0.15 0.97
N VAL A 173 -0.55 1.39 0.49
CA VAL A 173 -1.81 1.94 -0.02
C VAL A 173 -2.31 1.14 -1.22
N ALA A 174 -1.43 0.80 -2.16
CA ALA A 174 -1.80 -0.04 -3.30
C ALA A 174 -2.29 -1.43 -2.86
N LEU A 175 -1.64 -2.05 -1.88
CA LEU A 175 -2.07 -3.34 -1.32
C LEU A 175 -3.41 -3.23 -0.58
N GLY A 176 -3.59 -2.19 0.24
CA GLY A 176 -4.84 -1.93 0.94
C GLY A 176 -6.01 -1.77 -0.03
N ARG A 177 -5.82 -1.02 -1.13
CA ARG A 177 -6.80 -0.92 -2.22
C ARG A 177 -7.11 -2.27 -2.83
N TYR A 178 -6.09 -3.10 -3.08
CA TYR A 178 -6.30 -4.44 -3.62
C TYR A 178 -7.13 -5.33 -2.69
N ARG A 179 -6.90 -5.24 -1.38
CA ARG A 179 -7.59 -6.04 -0.36
C ARG A 179 -8.95 -5.49 0.07
N ASP A 180 -9.32 -4.30 -0.37
CA ASP A 180 -10.46 -3.54 0.16
C ASP A 180 -10.34 -3.25 1.67
N ASP A 181 -9.10 -3.14 2.15
CA ASP A 181 -8.73 -2.83 3.53
C ASP A 181 -7.89 -1.55 3.51
N PRO A 182 -8.53 -0.36 3.57
CA PRO A 182 -7.86 0.89 3.30
C PRO A 182 -6.83 1.21 4.38
N VAL A 183 -5.59 1.45 3.95
CA VAL A 183 -4.62 2.22 4.74
C VAL A 183 -5.25 3.58 5.00
N THR A 184 -5.31 4.00 6.26
CA THR A 184 -5.82 5.33 6.61
C THR A 184 -4.82 6.33 6.04
N THR A 185 -5.23 7.09 5.04
CA THR A 185 -4.42 8.17 4.46
C THR A 185 -5.10 9.49 4.79
N PRO A 186 -4.33 10.57 5.05
CA PRO A 186 -4.88 11.91 5.11
C PRO A 186 -5.79 12.17 3.91
N THR A 187 -7.01 12.63 4.12
CA THR A 187 -7.84 13.14 3.04
C THR A 187 -7.16 14.40 2.52
N ASN A 188 -6.48 14.29 1.38
CA ASN A 188 -5.92 15.46 0.70
C ASN A 188 -7.08 16.11 -0.07
N ASP A 189 -7.91 16.90 0.62
CA ASP A 189 -8.81 17.86 -0.03
C ASP A 189 -7.96 18.99 -0.61
N ASP A 190 -7.37 18.72 -1.77
CA ASP A 190 -6.58 19.70 -2.54
C ASP A 190 -6.93 19.57 -4.04
N HIS A 191 -8.22 19.78 -4.34
CA HIS A 191 -8.70 20.12 -5.67
C HIS A 191 -9.94 21.03 -5.60
N ALA A 192 -9.73 22.32 -5.34
CA ALA A 192 -10.54 23.46 -5.81
C ALA A 192 -9.87 24.76 -5.34
N GLU A 193 -9.50 25.78 -6.11
CA GLU A 193 -9.52 26.09 -7.54
C GLU A 193 -8.36 27.06 -7.77
N LYS A 194 -7.47 26.78 -8.73
CA LYS A 194 -6.80 27.87 -9.45
C LYS A 194 -7.68 28.17 -10.66
N SER A 195 -8.56 29.16 -10.52
CA SER A 195 -9.09 29.88 -11.67
C SER A 195 -8.78 31.35 -11.46
N GLY A 196 -7.81 31.83 -12.22
CA GLY A 196 -7.60 33.26 -12.37
C GLY A 196 -8.76 33.88 -13.14
N THR A 197 -9.13 35.09 -12.76
CA THR A 197 -9.79 36.02 -13.68
C THR A 197 -9.20 37.40 -13.45
N PRO A 198 -8.50 37.98 -14.42
CA PRO A 198 -8.48 39.41 -14.62
C PRO A 198 -9.22 39.76 -15.92
N PRO A 199 -9.43 41.04 -16.23
CA PRO A 199 -10.04 42.13 -15.44
C PRO A 199 -11.25 42.72 -16.19
N GLN A 200 -12.17 43.45 -15.56
CA GLN A 200 -13.02 44.43 -16.28
C GLN A 200 -13.36 45.67 -15.42
N GLU A 201 -13.02 46.82 -16.02
CA GLU A 201 -13.40 48.25 -15.85
C GLU A 201 -13.25 48.96 -14.49
#